data_AF-X6D2H1-F1
#
_entry.id   AF-X6D2H1-F1
#
_cell.length_a   1.000
_cell.length_b   1.000
_cell.length_c   1.000
_cell.angle_alpha   90.00
_cell.angle_beta   90.00
_cell.angle_gamma   90.00
#
_symmetry.space_group_name_H-M   'P 1'
#
loop_
_entity.id
_entity.type
_entity.pdbx_description
1 polymer ?
#
loop_
_entity_poly.entity_id
_entity_poly.type
_entity_poly.pdbx_seq_one_letter_code
_entity_poly.pdbx_strand_id
1 'polypeptide(L)' 'MRDKRMIRKLKGGKYRLYSRKKDEKIGKRRNLEASDIREAAEKHEREVQYFKRALRGWRARRG' A
#
# COMPACT_ATOMS: atom_id res chain seq x y z
N MET A 1 15.02 2.01 0.51
CA MET A 1 14.57 1.28 1.72
C MET A 1 13.05 1.22 1.75
N ARG A 2 12.46 0.03 1.99
CA ARG A 2 11.01 -0.11 2.23
C ARG A 2 10.64 0.78 3.41
N ASP A 3 9.80 1.77 3.16
CA ASP A 3 9.39 2.72 4.17
C ASP A 3 8.59 1.97 5.25
N LYS A 4 9.20 1.75 6.42
CA LYS A 4 8.59 1.11 7.60
C LYS A 4 7.23 1.75 7.98
N ARG A 5 6.90 2.94 7.45
CA ARG A 5 5.68 3.68 7.75
C ARG A 5 4.40 3.10 7.10
N MET A 6 4.48 2.13 6.18
CA MET A 6 3.30 1.55 5.51
C MET A 6 2.70 0.34 6.24
N ILE A 7 3.53 -0.50 6.87
CA ILE A 7 3.08 -1.74 7.50
C ILE A 7 3.19 -1.60 9.01
N ARG A 8 2.07 -1.70 9.71
CA ARG A 8 2.01 -1.63 11.18
C ARG A 8 1.51 -2.94 11.77
N LYS A 9 2.23 -3.47 12.76
CA LYS A 9 1.77 -4.61 13.57
C LYS A 9 0.72 -4.12 14.58
N LEU A 10 -0.41 -4.83 14.68
CA LEU A 10 -1.50 -4.58 15.62
C LEU A 10 -1.29 -5.39 16.90
N LYS A 11 -1.94 -4.98 17.99
CA LYS A 11 -1.86 -5.65 19.30
C LYS A 11 -2.31 -7.12 19.24
N GLY A 12 -3.22 -7.45 18.31
CA GLY A 12 -3.69 -8.82 18.06
C GLY A 12 -2.85 -9.63 17.07
N GLY A 13 -1.58 -9.28 16.83
CA GLY A 13 -0.66 -10.05 15.96
C GLY A 13 -0.81 -9.80 14.46
N LYS A 14 -1.95 -9.27 14.00
CA LYS A 14 -2.21 -8.90 12.59
C LYS A 14 -1.32 -7.75 12.11
N TYR A 15 -1.12 -7.67 10.81
CA TYR A 15 -0.41 -6.60 10.11
C TYR A 15 -1.37 -5.78 9.28
N ARG A 16 -1.26 -4.45 9.34
CA ARG A 16 -2.09 -3.54 8.55
C ARG A 16 -1.23 -2.79 7.55
N LEU A 17 -1.64 -2.81 6.28
CA LEU A 17 -1.02 -2.05 5.20
C LEU A 17 -1.76 -0.73 5.01
N TYR A 18 -1.03 0.37 5.03
CA TYR A 18 -1.55 1.71 4.79
C TYR A 18 -1.16 2.23 3.41
N SER A 19 -1.94 3.19 2.91
CA SER A 19 -1.63 3.91 1.68
C SER A 19 -0.42 4.83 1.84
N ARG A 20 0.38 4.96 0.77
CA ARG A 20 1.56 5.84 0.73
C ARG A 20 1.22 7.30 0.95
N LYS A 21 0.23 7.77 0.20
CA LYS A 21 -0.32 9.12 0.34
C LYS A 21 -1.37 9.13 1.44
N LYS A 22 -1.43 10.23 2.17
CA LYS A 22 -2.58 10.55 3.03
C LYS A 22 -3.76 10.90 2.13
N ASP A 23 -4.95 10.58 2.60
CA ASP A 23 -6.19 11.10 2.03
C ASP A 23 -6.26 12.60 2.31
N GLU A 24 -6.46 13.40 1.27
CA GLU A 24 -6.44 14.87 1.37
C GLU A 24 -7.69 15.41 2.06
N LYS A 25 -8.80 14.66 2.08
CA LYS A 25 -10.06 15.10 2.71
C LYS A 25 -10.04 14.92 4.23
N ILE A 26 -9.43 13.83 4.69
CA ILE A 26 -9.46 13.44 6.12
C ILE A 26 -8.08 13.45 6.80
N GLY A 27 -7.01 13.73 6.05
CA GLY A 27 -5.63 13.78 6.56
C GLY A 27 -5.05 12.43 7.01
N LYS A 28 -5.80 11.33 6.87
CA LYS A 28 -5.44 9.99 7.34
C LYS A 28 -5.02 9.09 6.17
N ARG A 29 -4.12 8.13 6.43
CA ARG A 29 -3.80 7.10 5.45
C ARG A 29 -4.91 6.06 5.43
N ARG A 30 -5.28 5.62 4.23
CA ARG A 30 -6.28 4.58 4.05
C ARG A 30 -5.69 3.23 4.44
N ASN A 31 -6.46 2.41 5.14
CA ASN A 31 -6.15 1.00 5.31
C ASN A 31 -6.39 0.32 3.95
N LEU A 32 -5.35 -0.27 3.38
CA LEU A 32 -5.42 -0.97 2.10
C LEU A 32 -5.76 -2.44 2.32
N GLU A 33 -5.30 -3.05 3.41
CA GLU A 33 -5.72 -4.38 3.85
C GLU A 33 -5.13 -4.71 5.23
N ALA A 34 -5.76 -5.62 5.96
CA ALA A 34 -5.18 -6.22 7.16
C ALA A 34 -4.90 -7.71 6.88
N SER A 35 -3.64 -8.12 6.96
CA SER A 35 -3.21 -9.50 6.77
C SER A 35 -2.72 -10.10 8.08
N ASP A 36 -2.88 -11.41 8.26
CA ASP A 36 -2.37 -12.10 9.45
C ASP A 36 -0.84 -12.33 9.36
N ILE A 37 -0.28 -12.28 8.14
CA ILE A 37 1.13 -12.53 7.85
C ILE A 37 1.76 -11.26 7.25
N ARG A 38 2.94 -10.87 7.75
CA ARG A 38 3.68 -9.68 7.30
C ARG A 38 4.14 -9.81 5.84
N GLU A 39 4.63 -10.97 5.46
CA GLU A 39 5.14 -11.25 4.11
C GLU A 39 4.03 -11.11 3.06
N ALA A 40 2.80 -11.54 3.39
CA ALA A 40 1.64 -11.36 2.53
C ALA A 40 1.34 -9.87 2.28
N ALA A 41 1.37 -9.02 3.32
CA ALA A 41 1.22 -7.57 3.16
C ALA A 41 2.34 -6.96 2.29
N GLU A 42 3.57 -7.43 2.44
CA GLU A 42 4.71 -6.94 1.65
C GLU A 42 4.62 -7.35 0.16
N LYS A 43 4.15 -8.56 -0.12
CA LYS A 43 3.90 -9.02 -1.50
C LYS A 43 2.78 -8.22 -2.15
N HIS A 44 1.67 -8.01 -1.44
CA HIS A 44 0.54 -7.25 -1.95
C HIS A 44 0.91 -5.78 -2.23
N GLU A 45 1.71 -5.13 -1.37
CA GLU A 45 2.21 -3.77 -1.65
C GLU A 45 3.01 -3.73 -2.96
N ARG A 46 3.85 -4.73 -3.19
CA ARG A 46 4.65 -4.83 -4.41
C ARG A 46 3.78 -4.97 -5.66
N GLU A 47 2.75 -5.80 -5.61
CA GLU A 47 1.80 -5.99 -6.71
C GLU A 47 1.02 -4.71 -7.01
N VAL A 48 0.50 -4.04 -5.97
CA VAL A 48 -0.20 -2.76 -6.10
C VAL A 48 0.70 -1.68 -6.73
N GLN A 49 1.97 -1.59 -6.32
CA GLN A 49 2.90 -0.63 -6.92
C GLN A 49 3.26 -1.00 -8.36
N TYR A 50 3.43 -2.29 -8.65
CA TYR A 50 3.68 -2.78 -10.00
C TYR A 50 2.54 -2.39 -10.94
N PHE A 51 1.30 -2.68 -10.55
CA PHE A 51 0.12 -2.32 -11.31
C PHE A 51 -0.01 -0.80 -11.52
N LYS A 52 0.23 0.00 -10.48
CA LYS A 52 0.24 1.47 -10.60
C LYS A 52 1.33 2.00 -11.54
N ARG A 53 2.52 1.39 -11.56
CA ARG A 53 3.59 1.74 -12.50
C ARG A 53 3.20 1.38 -13.94
N ALA A 54 2.65 0.19 -14.15
CA ALA A 54 2.17 -0.23 -15.46
C ALA A 54 1.07 0.71 -15.99
N LEU A 55 0.10 1.08 -15.15
CA LEU A 55 -0.95 2.02 -15.51
C LEU A 55 -0.45 3.43 -15.87
N ARG A 56 0.65 3.91 -15.26
CA ARG A 56 1.24 5.21 -15.63
C ARG A 56 1.76 5.20 -17.06
N GLY A 57 2.44 4.13 -17.47
CA GLY A 57 2.89 3.95 -18.86
C GLY A 57 1.74 3.73 -19.84
N TRP A 58 0.60 3.23 -19.38
CA TRP A 58 -0.61 3.10 -20.23
C TRP A 58 -1.32 4.45 -20.41
N ARG A 59 -1.40 5.28 -19.36
CA ARG A 59 -1.96 6.65 -19.47
C ARG A 59 -1.09 7.58 -20.32
N ALA A 60 0.24 7.44 -20.26
CA ALA A 60 1.17 8.26 -21.05
C ALA A 60 1.13 7.98 -22.56
N ARG A 61 0.55 6.84 -22.99
CA ARG A 61 0.45 6.45 -24.41
C ARG A 61 -0.90 6.77 -25.06
N ARG A 62 -1.86 7.29 -24.28
CA ARG A 62 -3.20 7.68 -24.74
C ARG A 62 -3.38 9.21 -24.83
N GLY A 63 -2.28 9.95 -24.82
CA GLY A 63 -2.25 11.40 -25.04
C GLY A 63 -1.43 11.72 -26.27
#